data_AF-E4N5V5-F1
#
_entry.id   AF-E4N5V5-F1
#
_cell.length_a   1.000
_cell.length_b   1.000
_cell.length_c   1.000
_cell.angle_alpha   90.00
_cell.angle_beta   90.00
_cell.angle_gamma   90.00
#
_symmetry.space_group_name_H-M   'P 1'
#
loop_
_entity.id
_entity.type
_entity.pdbx_description
1 polymer ?
#
loop_
_entity_poly.entity_id
_entity_poly.type
_entity_poly.pdbx_seq_one_letter_code
_entity_poly.pdbx_strand_id
1 'polypeptide(L)' 'MDGSHGYRIAVPGQPGAHAPQVMVVVYRSGETTPDGLTVYLGAGGLRVTVHGSVACFLEPYPPGLAHPYGYAYPLAEA' A
#
# COMPACT_ATOMS: atom_id res chain seq x y z
N MET A 1 1.11 19.71 0.49
CA MET A 1 0.94 18.66 -0.53
C MET A 1 -0.34 17.91 -0.19
N ASP A 2 -1.34 18.10 -1.04
CA ASP A 2 -2.64 17.44 -1.00
C ASP A 2 -2.45 16.03 -1.59
N GLY A 3 -2.01 15.09 -0.76
CA GLY A 3 -1.94 13.68 -1.13
C GLY A 3 -3.32 13.06 -0.99
N SER A 4 -3.72 12.22 -1.94
CA SER A 4 -5.03 11.55 -1.95
C SER A 4 -5.35 10.99 -0.57
N HIS A 5 -6.57 11.20 -0.09
CA HIS A 5 -7.02 10.73 1.24
C HIS A 5 -6.87 9.20 1.43
N GLY A 6 -6.85 8.43 0.33
CA GLY A 6 -6.53 7.02 0.34
C GLY A 6 -6.26 6.45 -1.05
N TYR A 7 -5.87 5.18 -1.08
CA TYR A 7 -5.54 4.44 -2.29
C TYR A 7 -6.12 3.02 -2.24
N ARG A 8 -6.43 2.45 -3.40
CA ARG A 8 -6.56 1.01 -3.58
C ARG A 8 -5.22 0.46 -4.06
N ILE A 9 -4.68 -0.52 -3.34
CA ILE A 9 -3.38 -1.14 -3.58
C ILE A 9 -3.58 -2.54 -4.13
N ALA A 10 -2.98 -2.82 -5.29
CA ALA A 10 -2.84 -4.17 -5.80
C ALA A 10 -1.67 -4.87 -5.09
N VAL A 11 -1.99 -5.82 -4.22
CA VAL A 11 -1.02 -6.66 -3.52
C VAL A 11 -0.76 -7.91 -4.36
N PRO A 12 0.46 -8.10 -4.89
CA PRO A 12 0.78 -9.29 -5.66
C PRO A 12 0.76 -10.52 -4.75
N GLY A 13 0.11 -11.59 -5.21
CA GLY A 13 0.20 -12.90 -4.57
C GLY A 13 1.58 -13.51 -4.75
N GLN A 14 1.82 -14.64 -4.09
CA GLN A 14 3.10 -15.34 -4.16
C GLN A 14 3.35 -15.94 -5.57
N PRO A 15 4.48 -15.63 -6.23
CA PRO A 15 4.90 -16.29 -7.46
C PRO A 15 4.92 -17.81 -7.30
N GLY A 16 4.42 -18.52 -8.32
CA GLY A 16 4.31 -19.99 -8.29
C GLY A 16 3.14 -20.54 -7.49
N ALA A 17 2.43 -19.73 -6.70
CA ALA A 17 1.23 -20.17 -5.97
C ALA A 17 -0.08 -20.02 -6.77
N HIS A 18 -0.03 -19.43 -7.98
CA HIS A 18 -1.22 -18.95 -8.71
C HIS A 18 -2.17 -18.13 -7.82
N ALA A 19 -1.66 -17.56 -6.73
CA ALA A 19 -2.48 -16.87 -5.76
C ALA A 19 -3.04 -15.60 -6.41
N PRO A 20 -4.35 -15.35 -6.27
CA PRO A 20 -4.96 -14.18 -6.88
C PRO A 20 -4.36 -12.90 -6.30
N GLN A 21 -4.19 -11.89 -7.15
CA GLN A 21 -3.92 -10.53 -6.68
C GLN A 21 -5.06 -10.07 -5.76
N VAL A 22 -4.71 -9.44 -4.65
CA VAL A 22 -5.69 -8.91 -3.68
C VAL A 22 -5.69 -7.39 -3.76
N MET A 23 -6.87 -6.79 -3.78
CA MET A 23 -7.02 -5.34 -3.73
C MET A 23 -7.29 -4.93 -2.28
N VAL A 24 -6.41 -4.10 -1.72
CA VAL A 24 -6.54 -3.59 -0.34
C VAL A 24 -6.71 -2.08 -0.37
N VAL A 25 -7.65 -1.55 0.41
CA VAL A 25 -7.80 -0.10 0.56
C VAL A 25 -6.93 0.36 1.73
N VAL A 26 -6.17 1.44 1.50
CA VAL A 26 -5.35 2.11 2.50
C VAL A 26 -5.76 3.57 2.60
N TYR A 27 -5.70 4.12 3.81
CA TYR A 27 -5.98 5.52 4.07
C TYR A 27 -4.77 6.20 4.67
N ARG A 28 -4.68 7.51 4.46
CA ARG A 28 -3.59 8.31 5.02
C ARG A 28 -3.55 8.15 6.53
N SER A 29 -2.40 7.74 7.05
CA SER A 29 -2.11 7.79 8.48
C SER A 29 -1.67 9.20 8.88
N GLY A 30 -1.77 9.50 10.17
CA GLY A 30 -1.06 10.63 10.78
C GLY A 30 0.45 10.40 10.89
N GLU A 31 0.94 9.22 10.52
CA GLU A 31 2.35 8.84 10.58
C GLU A 31 3.15 9.24 9.33
N THR A 32 4.43 9.53 9.54
CA THR A 32 5.43 9.70 8.49
C THR A 32 6.65 8.83 8.75
N THR A 33 7.31 8.36 7.69
CA THR A 33 8.60 7.68 7.80
C THR A 33 9.70 8.68 8.24
N PRO A 34 10.88 8.21 8.69
CA PRO A 34 12.02 9.08 9.00
C PRO A 34 12.44 9.99 7.84
N ASP A 35 12.24 9.53 6.60
CA ASP A 35 12.48 10.30 5.37
C ASP A 35 11.34 11.29 5.03
N GLY A 36 10.35 11.44 5.92
CA GLY A 36 9.23 12.37 5.74
C GLY A 36 8.13 11.87 4.81
N LEU A 37 8.11 10.58 4.45
CA LEU A 37 7.10 10.02 3.56
C LEU A 37 5.82 9.73 4.32
N THR A 38 4.67 10.09 3.75
CA THR A 38 3.37 9.79 4.35
C THR A 38 3.11 8.29 4.34
N VAL A 39 2.77 7.73 5.50
CA VAL A 39 2.38 6.33 5.64
C VAL A 39 0.88 6.22 5.43
N TYR A 40 0.45 5.19 4.70
CA TYR A 40 -0.93 4.80 4.54
C TYR A 40 -1.17 3.45 5.20
N LEU A 41 -2.28 3.32 5.91
CA LEU A 41 -2.67 2.12 6.66
C LEU A 41 -3.87 1.45 6.01
N GLY A 42 -3.74 0.15 5.80
CA GLY A 42 -4.83 -0.72 5.37
C GLY A 42 -5.25 -1.70 6.45
N ALA A 43 -6.31 -2.45 6.17
CA ALA A 43 -6.73 -3.56 7.02
C ALA A 43 -5.62 -4.60 7.21
N GLY A 44 -5.65 -5.30 8.34
CA GLY A 44 -4.65 -6.33 8.66
C GLY A 44 -3.25 -5.80 8.98
N GLY A 45 -3.12 -4.49 9.24
CA GLY A 45 -1.83 -3.87 9.58
C GLY A 45 -0.95 -3.59 8.36
N LEU A 46 -1.51 -3.59 7.15
CA LEU A 46 -0.77 -3.23 5.94
C LEU A 46 -0.30 -1.78 6.02
N ARG A 47 1.00 -1.56 5.92
CA ARG A 47 1.62 -0.22 5.90
C ARG A 47 2.28 0.00 4.56
N VAL A 48 2.00 1.13 3.91
CA VAL A 48 2.61 1.48 2.62
C VAL A 48 2.98 2.96 2.56
N THR A 49 4.03 3.29 1.81
CA THR A 49 4.18 4.63 1.23
C THR A 49 3.76 4.58 -0.24
N VAL A 50 3.38 5.74 -0.80
CA VAL A 50 2.96 5.83 -2.21
C VAL A 50 3.77 6.90 -2.92
N HIS A 51 4.37 6.52 -4.04
CA HIS A 51 5.13 7.41 -4.93
C HIS A 51 4.52 7.34 -6.34
N GLY A 52 3.73 8.35 -6.69
CA GLY A 52 2.94 8.33 -7.93
C GLY A 52 1.92 7.19 -7.91
N SER A 53 2.12 6.19 -8.76
CA SER A 53 1.27 4.98 -8.84
C SER A 53 1.92 3.73 -8.25
N VAL A 54 3.07 3.87 -7.57
CA VAL A 54 3.79 2.76 -6.95
C VAL A 54 3.55 2.78 -5.45
N ALA A 55 3.07 1.66 -4.90
CA ALA A 55 2.99 1.41 -3.48
C ALA A 55 4.25 0.68 -3.02
N CYS A 56 4.92 1.19 -1.99
CA CYS A 56 6.04 0.52 -1.33
C CYS A 56 5.56 -0.02 0.02
N PHE A 57 5.57 -1.33 0.20
CA PHE A 57 5.19 -1.96 1.46
C PHE A 57 6.26 -1.68 2.51
N LEU A 58 5.85 -1.40 3.75
CA LEU A 58 6.75 -1.18 4.88
C LEU A 58 6.78 -2.42 5.78
N GLU A 59 7.90 -2.63 6.45
CA GLU A 59 8.03 -3.68 7.45
C GLU A 59 7.19 -3.39 8.71
N PRO A 60 6.66 -4.44 9.37
CA PRO A 60 6.71 -5.84 8.95
C PRO A 60 5.79 -6.10 7.74
N TYR A 61 6.29 -6.86 6.75
CA TYR A 61 5.51 -7.19 5.57
C TYR A 61 4.32 -8.10 5.93
N PRO A 62 3.15 -7.93 5.29
CA PRO A 62 2.05 -8.85 5.46
C PRO A 62 2.45 -10.26 4.98
N PRO A 63 1.92 -11.32 5.61
CA PRO A 63 2.21 -12.69 5.21
C PRO A 63 1.76 -12.95 3.77
N GLY A 64 2.58 -13.68 3.01
CA GLY A 64 2.30 -14.01 1.61
C GLY A 64 2.65 -12.90 0.60
N LEU A 65 3.18 -11.77 1.06
CA LEU A 65 3.75 -10.76 0.18
C LEU A 65 5.07 -11.28 -0.40
N ALA A 66 5.11 -11.42 -1.71
CA ALA A 66 6.32 -11.88 -2.40
C ALA A 66 7.15 -10.76 -3.01
N HIS A 67 6.63 -9.53 -3.04
CA HIS A 67 7.32 -8.40 -3.62
C HIS A 67 7.05 -7.14 -2.79
N PRO A 68 8.08 -6.34 -2.45
CA PRO A 68 7.93 -5.16 -1.59
C PRO A 68 7.25 -3.97 -2.29
N TYR A 69 6.77 -4.17 -3.52
CA TYR A 69 6.06 -3.14 -4.29
C TYR A 69 4.75 -3.67 -4.87
N GLY A 70 3.76 -2.80 -4.92
CA GLY A 70 2.47 -2.99 -5.57
C GLY A 70 2.07 -1.76 -6.37
N TYR A 71 0.92 -1.83 -7.04
CA TYR A 71 0.38 -0.69 -7.78
C TYR A 71 -0.67 0.05 -6.95
N ALA A 72 -0.61 1.38 -6.95
CA ALA A 72 -1.51 2.25 -6.21
C ALA A 72 -2.47 2.98 -7.17
N TYR A 73 -3.76 2.88 -6.87
CA TYR A 73 -4.83 3.62 -7.54
C TYR A 73 -5.41 4.64 -6.56
N PRO A 74 -5.36 5.96 -6.83
CA PRO A 74 -5.95 6.94 -5.93
C PRO A 74 -7.45 6.72 -5.80
N LEU A 75 -7.99 6.83 -4.59
CA LEU A 75 -9.43 6.90 -4.40
C LEU A 75 -9.92 8.28 -4.86
N ALA A 76 -11.04 8.32 -5.57
CA ALA A 76 -11.70 9.58 -5.86
C ALA A 76 -12.12 10.27 -4.56
N GLU A 77 -12.00 11.59 -4.49
CA GLU A 77 -12.62 12.37 -3.42
C GLU A 77 -14.16 12.20 -3.51
N ALA A 78 -14.79 12.00 -2.35
CA ALA A 78 -16.24 11.81 -2.23
C ALA A 78 -16.98 13.15 -2.26
#